data_AF-A0A2V5NMI5-F1
#
_entry.id   AF-A0A2V5NMI5-F1
#
_cell.length_a   1.000
_cell.length_b   1.000
_cell.length_c   1.000
_cell.angle_alpha   90.00
_cell.angle_beta   90.00
_cell.angle_gamma   90.00
#
_symmetry.space_group_name_H-M   'P 1'
#
loop_
_entity.id
_entity.type
_entity.pdbx_description
1 polymer ?
#
loop_
_entity_poly.entity_id
_entity_poly.type
_entity_poly.pdbx_seq_one_letter_code
_entity_poly.pdbx_strand_id
1 'polypeptide(L)'
;MTTTMGIKAQELGVDLRGMSVSVQKEMSNDAPRRIVGLPSEIHIPLPQNHPQREVLEQTALNCPVHKSLPPEIRRPTKFFWEG
;
A
#
# COMPACT_ATOMS: atom_id res chain seq x y z
N MET A 1 -1.26 -5.02 2.21
CA MET A 1 -0.69 -4.36 1.02
C MET A 1 0.63 -5.00 0.65
N THR A 2 1.69 -4.82 1.44
CA THR A 2 3.03 -5.34 1.12
C THR A 2 3.11 -6.86 0.98
N THR A 3 2.37 -7.62 1.82
CA THR A 3 2.32 -9.09 1.70
C THR A 3 1.77 -9.55 0.34
N THR A 4 0.65 -8.96 -0.12
CA THR A 4 0.06 -9.32 -1.42
C THR A 4 0.94 -8.89 -2.58
N MET A 5 1.62 -7.74 -2.48
CA MET A 5 2.63 -7.32 -3.45
C MET A 5 3.79 -8.32 -3.52
N GLY A 6 4.29 -8.80 -2.37
CA GLY A 6 5.37 -9.80 -2.32
C GLY A 6 5.00 -11.12 -2.99
N ILE A 7 3.78 -11.63 -2.73
CA ILE A 7 3.25 -12.82 -3.41
C ILE A 7 3.19 -12.59 -4.93
N LYS A 8 2.64 -11.45 -5.36
CA LYS A 8 2.55 -11.14 -6.79
C LYS A 8 3.90 -10.94 -7.46
N ALA A 9 4.84 -10.32 -6.76
CA ALA A 9 6.20 -10.13 -7.25
C ALA A 9 6.91 -11.47 -7.45
N GLN A 10 6.72 -12.43 -6.53
CA GLN A 10 7.24 -13.79 -6.68
C GLN A 10 6.68 -14.49 -7.92
N GLU A 11 5.38 -14.37 -8.20
CA GLU A 11 4.76 -14.90 -9.43
C GLU A 11 5.34 -14.26 -10.70
N LEU A 12 5.69 -12.98 -10.64
CA LEU A 12 6.21 -12.20 -11.77
C LEU A 12 7.74 -12.28 -11.91
N GLY A 13 8.44 -12.96 -11.00
CA GLY A 13 9.92 -12.99 -10.96
C GLY A 13 10.55 -11.63 -10.64
N VAL A 14 9.84 -10.75 -9.94
CA VAL A 14 10.30 -9.40 -9.55
C VAL A 14 10.84 -9.45 -8.12
N ASP A 15 12.02 -8.87 -7.91
CA ASP A 15 12.62 -8.72 -6.60
C ASP A 15 12.21 -7.39 -5.94
N LEU A 16 11.60 -7.47 -4.76
CA LEU A 16 11.20 -6.32 -3.95
C LEU A 16 12.02 -6.17 -2.66
N ARG A 17 13.17 -6.84 -2.54
CA ARG A 17 14.06 -6.69 -1.37
C ARG A 17 14.43 -5.22 -1.15
N GLY A 18 14.22 -4.74 0.07
CA GLY A 18 14.42 -3.33 0.44
C GLY A 18 13.16 -2.47 0.35
N MET A 19 12.03 -3.01 -0.15
CA MET A 19 10.75 -2.31 -0.11
C MET A 19 10.31 -2.02 1.33
N SER A 20 9.84 -0.81 1.56
CA SER A 20 9.33 -0.37 2.87
C SER A 20 7.95 0.27 2.76
N VAL A 21 7.22 0.27 3.87
CA VAL A 21 5.92 0.92 3.97
C VAL A 21 5.83 1.69 5.29
N SER A 22 5.37 2.93 5.21
CA SER A 22 4.99 3.75 6.36
C SER A 22 3.48 3.92 6.37
N VAL A 23 2.85 3.76 7.53
CA VAL A 23 1.40 3.95 7.70
C VAL A 23 1.19 4.87 8.89
N GLN A 24 0.50 5.98 8.66
CA GLN A 24 0.08 6.85 9.77
C GLN A 24 -1.37 6.55 10.15
N LYS A 25 -1.70 6.86 11.39
CA LYS A 25 -3.03 6.65 11.96
C LYS A 25 -3.65 7.99 12.31
N GLU A 26 -4.78 8.29 11.70
CA GLU A 26 -5.59 9.46 12.02
C GLU A 26 -6.80 9.02 12.86
N MET A 27 -7.04 9.73 13.97
CA MET A 27 -8.12 9.43 14.91
C MET A 27 -9.20 10.51 14.85
N SER A 28 -10.45 10.09 15.08
CA SER A 28 -11.57 11.02 15.23
C SER A 28 -11.35 11.94 16.45
N ASN A 29 -11.83 13.17 16.32
CA ASN A 29 -11.87 14.15 17.41
C ASN A 29 -13.17 14.02 18.23
N ASP A 30 -14.22 13.43 17.63
CA ASP A 30 -15.50 13.11 18.24
C ASP A 30 -15.52 11.73 18.91
N ALA A 31 -16.43 11.59 19.87
CA ALA A 31 -16.72 10.32 20.55
C ALA A 31 -17.82 9.53 19.79
N PRO A 32 -17.70 8.20 19.67
CA PRO A 32 -16.59 7.37 20.15
C PRO A 32 -15.33 7.55 19.30
N ARG A 33 -14.16 7.54 19.97
CA ARG A 33 -12.84 7.68 19.33
C ARG A 33 -12.58 6.48 18.42
N ARG A 34 -12.42 6.72 17.12
CA ARG A 34 -12.19 5.70 16.08
C ARG A 34 -11.13 6.12 15.08
N ILE A 35 -10.60 5.18 14.31
CA ILE A 35 -9.69 5.48 13.19
C ILE A 35 -10.53 6.09 12.07
N VAL A 36 -10.10 7.24 11.55
CA VAL A 36 -10.74 7.93 10.41
C VAL A 36 -9.83 7.96 9.18
N GLY A 37 -8.54 7.66 9.36
CA GLY A 37 -7.58 7.65 8.28
C GLY A 37 -6.40 6.73 8.53
N LEU A 38 -5.95 6.10 7.45
CA LEU A 38 -4.75 5.25 7.35
C LEU A 38 -3.94 5.61 6.08
N PRO A 39 -3.42 6.85 5.96
CA PRO A 39 -2.55 7.20 4.85
C PRO A 39 -1.29 6.31 4.88
N SER A 40 -0.92 5.80 3.71
CA SER A 40 0.20 4.88 3.53
C SER A 40 1.16 5.39 2.47
N GLU A 41 2.45 5.24 2.73
CA GLU A 41 3.54 5.58 1.82
C GLU A 41 4.37 4.32 1.58
N ILE A 42 4.46 3.87 0.33
CA ILE A 42 5.16 2.65 -0.07
C ILE A 42 6.38 3.04 -0.89
N HIS A 43 7.57 2.69 -0.42
CA HIS A 43 8.84 2.92 -1.12
C HIS A 43 9.29 1.62 -1.77
N ILE A 44 9.36 1.63 -3.10
CA ILE A 44 9.63 0.49 -3.96
C ILE A 44 11.03 0.66 -4.55
N PRO A 45 11.95 -0.30 -4.35
CA PRO A 45 13.34 -0.22 -4.79
C PRO A 45 13.47 -0.61 -6.28
N LEU A 46 12.59 -0.08 -7.12
CA LEU A 46 12.52 -0.33 -8.56
C LEU A 46 12.33 1.00 -9.29
N PRO A 47 12.76 1.11 -10.56
CA PRO A 47 12.64 2.35 -11.31
C PRO A 47 11.18 2.66 -11.67
N GLN A 48 10.85 3.94 -11.80
CA GLN A 48 9.48 4.41 -12.06
C GLN A 48 8.87 3.90 -13.39
N ASN A 49 9.71 3.52 -14.36
CA ASN A 49 9.32 2.96 -15.64
C ASN A 49 9.23 1.42 -15.66
N HIS A 50 9.28 0.77 -14.49
CA HIS A 50 9.24 -0.68 -14.39
C HIS A 50 7.97 -1.26 -15.05
N PRO A 51 8.08 -2.29 -15.90
CA PRO A 51 6.95 -2.81 -16.69
C PRO A 51 5.80 -3.35 -15.83
N GLN A 52 6.10 -3.83 -14.61
CA GLN A 52 5.10 -4.35 -13.67
C GLN A 52 4.55 -3.30 -12.70
N ARG A 53 4.84 -2.01 -12.92
CA ARG A 53 4.43 -0.93 -12.01
C ARG A 53 2.94 -0.93 -11.73
N GLU A 54 2.13 -0.91 -12.79
CA GLU A 54 0.68 -0.87 -12.66
C GLU A 54 0.14 -2.09 -11.91
N VAL A 55 0.64 -3.29 -12.22
CA VAL A 55 0.23 -4.54 -11.57
C VAL A 55 0.55 -4.52 -10.08
N LEU A 56 1.73 -4.03 -9.71
CA LEU A 56 2.17 -3.94 -8.30
C LEU A 56 1.35 -2.90 -7.51
N GLU A 57 1.11 -1.72 -8.08
CA GLU A 57 0.26 -0.69 -7.46
C GLU A 57 -1.18 -1.20 -7.28
N GLN A 58 -1.76 -1.83 -8.31
CA GLN A 58 -3.09 -2.42 -8.23
C GLN A 58 -3.17 -3.56 -7.21
N THR A 59 -2.14 -4.38 -7.07
CA THR A 59 -2.09 -5.45 -6.07
C THR A 59 -2.09 -4.90 -4.64
N ALA A 60 -1.43 -3.76 -4.41
CA ALA A 60 -1.47 -3.09 -3.12
C ALA A 60 -2.89 -2.55 -2.82
N LEU A 61 -3.49 -1.83 -3.77
CA LEU A 61 -4.81 -1.21 -3.64
C LEU A 61 -5.96 -2.23 -3.54
N ASN A 62 -5.76 -3.44 -4.06
CA ASN A 62 -6.73 -4.52 -4.01
C ASN A 62 -6.45 -5.57 -2.92
N CYS A 63 -5.56 -5.29 -1.97
CA CYS A 63 -5.30 -6.26 -0.91
C CYS A 63 -6.54 -6.50 -0.02
N PRO A 64 -6.71 -7.69 0.58
CA PRO A 64 -7.90 -8.03 1.37
C PRO A 64 -8.24 -7.01 2.44
N VAL A 65 -7.26 -6.56 3.23
CA VAL A 65 -7.46 -5.54 4.28
C VAL A 65 -8.00 -4.23 3.70
N HIS A 66 -7.48 -3.78 2.55
CA HIS A 66 -7.95 -2.56 1.89
C HIS A 66 -9.42 -2.69 1.44
N LYS A 67 -9.89 -3.90 1.10
CA LYS A 67 -11.29 -4.17 0.73
C LYS A 67 -12.19 -4.41 1.95
N SER A 68 -11.63 -4.86 3.08
CA SER A 68 -12.38 -5.11 4.31
C SER A 68 -12.62 -3.87 5.16
N LEU A 69 -11.83 -2.81 5.00
CA LEU A 69 -12.00 -1.58 5.77
C LEU A 69 -13.26 -0.81 5.33
N PRO A 70 -14.05 -0.25 6.27
CA PRO A 70 -15.18 0.60 5.97
C PRO A 70 -14.83 1.76 5.01
N PRO A 71 -15.76 2.17 4.12
CA PRO A 71 -15.50 3.22 3.13
C PRO A 71 -15.25 4.60 3.77
N GLU A 72 -15.74 4.81 4.99
CA GLU A 72 -15.51 6.02 5.80
C GLU A 72 -14.06 6.20 6.27
N ILE A 73 -13.26 5.13 6.32
CA ILE A 73 -11.83 5.23 6.68
C ILE A 73 -11.04 5.64 5.44
N ARG A 74 -10.55 6.89 5.43
CA ARG A 74 -9.70 7.40 4.35
C ARG A 74 -8.38 6.63 4.32
N ARG A 75 -7.99 6.13 3.16
CA ARG A 75 -6.79 5.27 3.02
C ARG A 75 -5.98 5.63 1.77
N PRO A 76 -5.56 6.89 1.62
CA PRO A 76 -4.75 7.29 0.49
C PRO A 76 -3.42 6.51 0.54
N THR A 77 -3.03 5.95 -0.60
CA THR A 77 -1.77 5.22 -0.74
C THR A 77 -0.91 5.95 -1.76
N LYS A 78 0.30 6.33 -1.37
CA LYS A 78 1.31 6.91 -2.26
C LYS A 78 2.39 5.89 -2.55
N PHE A 79 2.87 5.87 -3.79
CA PHE A 79 3.94 5.00 -4.24
C PHE A 79 5.15 5.84 -4.63
N PHE A 80 6.30 5.52 -4.06
CA PHE A 80 7.60 6.09 -4.39
C PHE A 80 8.44 4.99 -5.06
N TRP A 81 8.86 5.23 -6.28
CA TRP A 81 9.69 4.31 -7.07
C TRP A 81 11.12 4.86 -7.09
N GLU A 82 12.04 4.22 -6.37
CA GLU A 82 13.34 4.78 -5.99
C GLU A 82 14.54 3.93 -6.48
N GLY A 83 14.31 3.05 -7.46
CA GLY A 83 15.35 2.20 -8.06
C GLY A 83 16.02 2.75 -9.31
#